data_AF-A0AAP6ZZK9-F1
#
_entry.id   AF-A0AAP6ZZK9-F1
#
_cell.length_a   1.000
_cell.length_b   1.000
_cell.length_c   1.000
_cell.angle_alpha   90.00
_cell.angle_beta   90.00
_cell.angle_gamma   90.00
#
_symmetry.space_group_name_H-M   'P 1'
#
loop_
_entity.id
_entity.type
_entity.pdbx_description
1 polymer ?
#
loop_
_entity_poly.entity_id
_entity_poly.type
_entity_poly.pdbx_seq_one_letter_code
_entity_poly.pdbx_strand_id
1 'polypeptide(L)'
;MKKILSILAAATMLAGVLTIQAPQSQAASGTYLGTYDLRGDGTMQMVYRNGGKLDIVDSWGGTRSYSFGNTVWAVGPVEDMDGVPGKEISIKAGGDAYIIHDRSNRAVKYPVGGNRSWAIVGTAETNNKPGAELILNIGEGIRVIRDSEGTYRDYKMPNVSWALAKIADTDGQPGDELIVNGSSRLIIVSDTNGTTREYAANSGTWAIIDAVDTNGQPGAEVILNFVDKVRIVDDRSRSTRDYKMNSYAWKVTEIVNMDGQPGAEIIINDNTKMRVINDRAGTIYNM
;
A
#
# COMPACT_ATOMS: atom_id res chain seq x y z
N MET A 1 -63.95 36.69 22.63
CA MET A 1 -63.55 38.02 23.16
C MET A 1 -62.09 37.98 23.57
N LYS A 2 -61.36 39.10 23.44
CA LYS A 2 -59.88 39.31 23.41
C LYS A 2 -59.30 38.96 22.02
N LYS A 3 -59.10 39.85 21.03
CA LYS A 3 -58.54 41.21 20.92
C LYS A 3 -57.07 41.34 21.37
N ILE A 4 -56.24 41.68 20.36
CA ILE A 4 -55.07 42.61 20.40
C ILE A 4 -53.75 41.94 20.89
N LEU A 5 -52.55 42.10 20.30
CA LEU A 5 -51.89 43.20 19.57
C LEU A 5 -50.73 42.65 18.70
N SER A 6 -50.51 43.25 17.53
CA SER A 6 -49.27 43.19 16.76
C SER A 6 -48.18 44.05 17.42
N ILE A 7 -46.97 43.52 17.64
CA ILE A 7 -45.78 44.33 17.90
C ILE A 7 -44.67 43.90 16.94
N LEU A 8 -44.35 44.82 16.04
CA LEU A 8 -43.15 44.87 15.23
C LEU A 8 -41.99 45.24 16.16
N ALA A 9 -41.00 44.37 16.32
CA ALA A 9 -39.75 44.71 16.99
C ALA A 9 -38.59 44.51 16.00
N ALA A 10 -38.07 45.63 15.50
CA ALA A 10 -36.81 45.67 14.78
C ALA A 10 -35.68 45.30 15.74
N ALA A 11 -35.06 44.14 15.55
CA ALA A 11 -33.81 43.79 16.22
C ALA A 11 -32.65 44.18 15.31
N THR A 12 -32.03 45.31 15.66
CA THR A 12 -30.71 45.75 15.18
C THR A 12 -29.70 44.60 15.23
N MET A 13 -29.08 44.30 14.08
CA MET A 13 -27.93 43.42 14.02
C MET A 13 -26.77 44.06 14.79
N LEU A 14 -26.41 43.48 15.94
CA LEU A 14 -25.13 43.73 16.56
C LEU A 14 -24.14 42.76 15.91
N ALA A 15 -23.39 43.22 14.91
CA ALA A 15 -22.23 42.52 14.38
C ALA A 15 -21.12 42.57 15.45
N GLY A 16 -21.22 41.70 16.45
CA GLY A 16 -20.10 41.39 17.32
C GLY A 16 -19.03 40.72 16.46
N VAL A 17 -17.93 41.42 16.22
CA VAL A 17 -16.72 40.81 15.69
C VAL A 17 -16.27 39.79 16.74
N LEU A 18 -16.63 38.53 16.52
CA LEU A 18 -16.04 37.43 17.25
C LEU A 18 -14.61 37.33 16.72
N THR A 19 -13.68 38.01 17.38
CA THR A 19 -12.26 37.69 17.21
C THR A 19 -12.08 36.31 17.80
N ILE A 20 -12.14 35.29 16.93
CA ILE A 20 -11.58 33.99 17.25
C ILE A 20 -10.09 34.26 17.38
N GLN A 21 -9.63 34.53 18.60
CA GLN A 21 -8.22 34.38 18.90
C GLN A 21 -7.94 32.90 18.62
N ALA A 22 -7.26 32.62 17.51
CA ALA A 22 -6.67 31.31 17.32
C ALA A 22 -5.92 30.99 18.62
N PRO A 23 -6.18 29.85 19.28
CA PRO A 23 -5.28 29.41 20.32
C PRO A 23 -3.89 29.43 19.67
N GLN A 24 -2.97 30.19 20.24
CA GLN A 24 -1.59 30.19 19.78
C GLN A 24 -1.14 28.74 19.89
N SER A 25 -1.18 28.02 18.76
CA SER A 25 -0.66 26.67 18.66
C SER A 25 0.77 26.76 19.13
N GLN A 26 1.11 26.12 20.25
CA GLN A 26 2.50 25.80 20.49
C GLN A 26 2.95 25.02 19.25
N ALA A 27 3.67 25.69 18.36
CA ALA A 27 4.31 25.04 17.25
C ALA A 27 5.16 23.94 17.89
N ALA A 28 4.84 22.67 17.63
CA ALA A 28 5.74 21.60 17.97
C ALA A 28 7.11 22.00 17.41
N SER A 29 8.14 22.00 18.25
CA SER A 29 9.50 22.48 17.92
C SER A 29 10.23 21.50 16.99
N GLY A 30 9.57 21.03 15.93
CA GLY A 30 9.97 19.89 15.13
C GLY A 30 9.70 20.06 13.64
N THR A 31 10.26 19.14 12.85
CA THR A 31 10.02 19.05 11.41
C THR A 31 8.63 18.47 11.16
N TYR A 32 7.77 19.21 10.45
CA TYR A 32 6.46 18.74 10.04
C TYR A 32 6.56 17.54 9.08
N LEU A 33 5.77 16.50 9.34
CA LEU A 33 5.79 15.23 8.59
C LEU A 33 4.50 14.99 7.81
N GLY A 34 3.38 15.54 8.27
CA GLY A 34 2.09 15.36 7.62
C GLY A 34 0.91 15.71 8.53
N THR A 35 -0.28 15.64 7.96
CA THR A 35 -1.55 15.88 8.65
C THR A 35 -2.51 14.76 8.26
N TYR A 36 -3.12 14.11 9.25
CA TYR A 36 -3.90 12.89 9.07
C TYR A 36 -5.06 12.85 10.06
N ASP A 37 -6.15 12.16 9.73
CA ASP A 37 -7.19 11.80 10.69
C ASP A 37 -6.75 10.52 11.42
N LEU A 38 -6.09 10.69 12.57
CA LEU A 38 -5.54 9.60 13.38
C LEU A 38 -6.53 9.11 14.46
N ARG A 39 -7.72 9.71 14.51
CA ARG A 39 -8.76 9.41 15.51
C ARG A 39 -10.07 8.92 14.91
N GLY A 40 -10.24 9.05 13.60
CA GLY A 40 -11.45 8.67 12.88
C GLY A 40 -12.63 9.60 13.14
N ASP A 41 -12.38 10.80 13.65
CA ASP A 41 -13.42 11.78 14.01
C ASP A 41 -13.58 12.90 12.96
N GLY A 42 -12.87 12.79 11.84
CA GLY A 42 -12.84 13.79 10.76
C GLY A 42 -12.01 15.03 11.08
N THR A 43 -11.42 15.13 12.28
CA THR A 43 -10.50 16.19 12.64
C THR A 43 -9.08 15.74 12.38
N MET A 44 -8.33 16.54 11.66
CA MET A 44 -6.95 16.20 11.34
C MET A 44 -5.98 16.56 12.46
N GLN A 45 -5.06 15.65 12.77
CA GLN A 45 -3.92 15.89 13.66
C GLN A 45 -2.65 16.16 12.84
N MET A 46 -1.82 17.06 13.34
CA MET A 46 -0.54 17.42 12.72
C MET A 46 0.58 16.59 13.34
N VAL A 47 1.44 16.01 12.51
CA VAL A 47 2.52 15.10 12.94
C VAL A 47 3.87 15.77 12.73
N TYR A 48 4.71 15.74 13.76
CA TYR A 48 6.03 16.36 13.77
C TYR A 48 7.11 15.41 14.27
N ARG A 49 8.31 15.54 13.70
CA ARG A 49 9.55 14.99 14.23
C ARG A 49 10.18 16.01 15.16
N ASN A 50 10.30 15.68 16.44
CA ASN A 50 10.93 16.53 17.45
C ASN A 50 12.05 15.76 18.15
N GLY A 51 13.26 15.82 17.57
CA GLY A 51 14.41 15.06 18.05
C GLY A 51 14.15 13.55 18.08
N GLY A 52 14.23 12.95 19.27
CA GLY A 52 13.99 11.52 19.50
C GLY A 52 12.51 11.12 19.60
N LYS A 53 11.57 12.05 19.35
CA LYS A 53 10.13 11.84 19.52
C LYS A 53 9.34 12.16 18.26
N LEU A 54 8.22 11.47 18.11
CA LEU A 54 7.12 11.84 17.23
C LEU A 54 6.09 12.61 18.06
N ASP A 55 5.82 13.86 17.71
CA ASP A 55 4.78 14.67 18.34
C ASP A 55 3.54 14.70 17.44
N ILE A 56 2.37 14.48 18.02
CA ILE A 56 1.06 14.57 17.37
C ILE A 56 0.30 15.69 18.05
N VAL A 57 -0.08 16.70 17.28
CA VAL A 57 -0.74 17.92 17.75
C VAL A 57 -2.17 17.94 17.27
N ASP A 58 -3.11 18.06 18.22
CA ASP A 58 -4.54 18.25 17.96
C ASP A 58 -4.82 19.65 17.44
N SER A 59 -5.95 19.81 16.73
CA SER A 59 -6.48 21.09 16.27
C SER A 59 -6.69 22.12 17.40
N TRP A 60 -6.90 21.65 18.63
CA TRP A 60 -7.10 22.49 19.83
C TRP A 60 -5.80 22.78 20.60
N GLY A 61 -4.64 22.34 20.07
CA GLY A 61 -3.31 22.59 20.64
C GLY A 61 -2.80 21.56 21.65
N GLY A 62 -3.54 20.49 21.90
CA GLY A 62 -3.07 19.37 22.73
C GLY A 62 -1.99 18.56 22.00
N THR A 63 -0.89 18.23 22.69
CA THR A 63 0.22 17.48 22.10
C THR A 63 0.40 16.13 22.79
N ARG A 64 0.55 15.07 22.00
CA ARG A 64 1.00 13.74 22.45
C ARG A 64 2.36 13.44 21.86
N SER A 65 3.23 12.80 22.63
CA SER A 65 4.60 12.52 22.22
C SER A 65 4.91 11.03 22.38
N TYR A 66 5.43 10.42 21.32
CA TYR A 66 5.84 9.02 21.27
C TYR A 66 7.36 8.95 21.13
N SER A 67 8.02 8.20 22.01
CA SER A 67 9.47 8.02 22.02
C SER A 67 9.83 6.59 21.64
N PHE A 68 10.90 6.44 20.85
CA PHE A 68 11.39 5.13 20.38
C PHE A 68 12.74 4.76 21.01
N GLY A 69 13.13 5.46 22.08
CA GLY A 69 14.44 5.32 22.70
C GLY A 69 15.55 6.04 21.92
N ASN A 70 16.80 5.75 22.28
CA ASN A 70 17.98 6.33 21.63
C ASN A 70 18.35 5.54 20.36
N THR A 71 17.50 5.62 19.34
CA THR A 71 17.72 4.96 18.05
C THR A 71 17.35 5.89 16.90
N VAL A 72 17.93 5.65 15.74
CA VAL A 72 17.50 6.31 14.51
C VAL A 72 16.15 5.74 14.12
N TRP A 73 15.23 6.64 13.81
CA TRP A 73 13.87 6.29 13.43
C TRP A 73 13.39 7.03 12.17
N ALA A 74 12.42 6.45 11.48
CA ALA A 74 11.79 6.99 10.29
C ALA A 74 10.29 6.69 10.30
N VAL A 75 9.48 7.62 9.81
CA VAL A 75 8.04 7.42 9.58
C VAL A 75 7.86 6.60 8.30
N GLY A 76 7.02 5.57 8.38
CA GLY A 76 6.55 4.78 7.24
C GLY A 76 5.15 5.22 6.79
N PRO A 77 4.40 4.35 6.12
CA PRO A 77 3.00 4.60 5.75
C PRO A 77 2.11 4.99 6.95
N VAL A 78 1.11 5.81 6.65
CA VAL A 78 0.06 6.24 7.59
C VAL A 78 -1.28 5.77 7.05
N GLU A 79 -1.76 4.65 7.57
CA GLU A 79 -2.93 3.92 7.07
C GLU A 79 -3.74 3.36 8.23
N ASP A 80 -5.00 3.03 7.99
CA ASP A 80 -5.80 2.24 8.93
C ASP A 80 -5.25 0.81 8.93
N MET A 81 -4.57 0.42 10.02
CA MET A 81 -3.87 -0.87 10.16
C MET A 81 -4.58 -1.82 11.13
N ASP A 82 -5.58 -1.31 11.86
CA ASP A 82 -6.33 -2.09 12.84
C ASP A 82 -7.82 -2.30 12.49
N GLY A 83 -8.28 -1.69 11.40
CA GLY A 83 -9.63 -1.80 10.86
C GLY A 83 -10.65 -0.92 11.59
N VAL A 84 -10.20 0.00 12.44
CA VAL A 84 -11.05 0.95 13.17
C VAL A 84 -10.80 2.35 12.64
N PRO A 85 -11.85 3.18 12.43
CA PRO A 85 -11.67 4.55 11.94
C PRO A 85 -10.60 5.34 12.70
N GLY A 86 -9.69 5.92 11.91
CA GLY A 86 -8.48 6.57 12.37
C GLY A 86 -7.26 5.86 11.77
N LYS A 87 -6.33 6.61 11.19
CA LYS A 87 -5.10 6.03 10.65
C LYS A 87 -4.06 5.82 11.75
N GLU A 88 -3.32 4.73 11.66
CA GLU A 88 -2.11 4.49 12.44
C GLU A 88 -0.87 4.97 11.69
N ILE A 89 0.18 5.32 12.46
CA ILE A 89 1.48 5.70 11.90
C ILE A 89 2.46 4.56 12.13
N SER A 90 2.98 3.98 11.04
CA SER A 90 4.09 3.02 11.16
C SER A 90 5.42 3.75 11.34
N ILE A 91 6.29 3.21 12.18
CA ILE A 91 7.62 3.75 12.49
C ILE A 91 8.64 2.64 12.39
N LYS A 92 9.71 2.88 11.63
CA LYS A 92 10.93 2.08 11.68
C LYS A 92 11.85 2.68 12.73
N ALA A 93 12.20 1.94 13.78
CA ALA A 93 13.09 2.44 14.83
C ALA A 93 14.07 1.35 15.31
N GLY A 94 15.35 1.48 14.97
CA GLY A 94 16.35 0.47 15.28
C GLY A 94 15.97 -0.93 14.75
N GLY A 95 15.90 -1.90 15.67
CA GLY A 95 15.53 -3.30 15.39
C GLY A 95 14.03 -3.61 15.48
N ASP A 96 13.19 -2.58 15.66
CA ASP A 96 11.76 -2.74 15.93
C ASP A 96 10.92 -1.90 14.94
N ALA A 97 9.78 -2.44 14.52
CA ALA A 97 8.70 -1.68 13.92
C ALA A 97 7.73 -1.25 15.03
N TYR A 98 7.25 0.00 14.99
CA TYR A 98 6.18 0.46 15.85
C TYR A 98 4.97 0.86 15.01
N ILE A 99 3.78 0.68 15.57
CA ILE A 99 2.52 1.18 15.02
C ILE A 99 1.91 2.07 16.10
N ILE A 100 1.73 3.35 15.76
CA ILE A 100 1.19 4.37 16.67
C ILE A 100 -0.31 4.46 16.46
N HIS A 101 -1.04 4.16 17.52
CA HIS A 101 -2.48 4.31 17.67
C HIS A 101 -2.75 5.60 18.43
N ASP A 102 -2.89 6.72 17.72
CA ASP A 102 -3.14 8.01 18.38
C ASP A 102 -4.48 8.02 19.11
N ARG A 103 -5.53 7.45 18.49
CA ARG A 103 -6.87 7.37 19.08
C ARG A 103 -6.91 6.76 20.48
N SER A 104 -6.01 5.81 20.75
CA SER A 104 -5.92 5.09 22.03
C SER A 104 -4.66 5.43 22.83
N ASN A 105 -3.91 6.47 22.42
CA ASN A 105 -2.67 6.90 23.05
C ASN A 105 -1.63 5.77 23.22
N ARG A 106 -1.53 4.89 22.24
CA ARG A 106 -0.73 3.65 22.35
C ARG A 106 0.30 3.55 21.21
N ALA A 107 1.47 3.01 21.53
CA ALA A 107 2.44 2.55 20.54
C ALA A 107 2.61 1.04 20.70
N VAL A 108 2.29 0.27 19.66
CA VAL A 108 2.52 -1.17 19.63
C VAL A 108 3.87 -1.44 19.00
N LYS A 109 4.64 -2.36 19.58
CA LYS A 109 6.01 -2.69 19.14
C LYS A 109 6.07 -4.11 18.59
N TYR A 110 6.65 -4.25 17.40
CA TYR A 110 6.92 -5.50 16.71
C TYR A 110 8.43 -5.69 16.53
N PRO A 111 9.07 -6.56 17.32
CA PRO A 111 10.51 -6.81 17.19
C PRO A 111 10.83 -7.49 15.86
N VAL A 112 11.65 -6.85 15.02
CA VAL A 112 12.02 -7.39 13.69
C VAL A 112 13.27 -8.26 13.77
N GLY A 113 14.23 -7.85 14.60
CA GLY A 113 15.42 -8.64 14.88
C GLY A 113 16.71 -7.81 14.89
N GLY A 114 17.03 -7.23 16.05
CA GLY A 114 18.35 -6.67 16.39
C GLY A 114 18.97 -5.75 15.31
N ASN A 115 20.30 -5.87 15.12
CA ASN A 115 21.10 -5.04 14.20
C ASN A 115 20.99 -5.45 12.72
N ARG A 116 19.96 -6.19 12.32
CA ARG A 116 19.79 -6.58 10.90
C ARG A 116 19.29 -5.39 10.10
N SER A 117 19.70 -5.30 8.83
CA SER A 117 19.10 -4.34 7.91
C SER A 117 17.71 -4.84 7.51
N TRP A 118 16.71 -3.99 7.66
CA TRP A 118 15.33 -4.26 7.28
C TRP A 118 14.68 -2.94 6.82
N ALA A 119 13.56 -3.03 6.11
CA ALA A 119 12.82 -1.86 5.63
C ALA A 119 11.32 -2.11 5.68
N ILE A 120 10.54 -1.03 5.88
CA ILE A 120 9.11 -1.03 5.56
C ILE A 120 9.00 -0.90 4.04
N VAL A 121 8.26 -1.80 3.39
CA VAL A 121 8.14 -1.84 1.93
C VAL A 121 6.72 -1.62 1.40
N GLY A 122 5.73 -1.60 2.29
CA GLY A 122 4.36 -1.25 1.91
C GLY A 122 3.35 -1.57 2.99
N THR A 123 2.08 -1.33 2.65
CA THR A 123 0.90 -1.71 3.42
C THR A 123 -0.18 -2.19 2.46
N ALA A 124 -0.96 -3.21 2.84
CA ALA A 124 -2.11 -3.69 2.08
C ALA A 124 -3.00 -4.59 2.93
N GLU A 125 -4.26 -4.76 2.55
CA GLU A 125 -5.13 -5.81 3.11
C GLU A 125 -4.76 -7.16 2.47
N THR A 126 -3.96 -7.96 3.16
CA THR A 126 -3.35 -9.20 2.66
C THR A 126 -3.97 -10.46 3.25
N ASN A 127 -4.79 -10.33 4.30
CA ASN A 127 -5.36 -11.47 5.04
C ASN A 127 -6.90 -11.55 5.02
N ASN A 128 -7.55 -10.71 4.19
CA ASN A 128 -9.02 -10.58 4.12
C ASN A 128 -9.68 -10.16 5.45
N LYS A 129 -9.03 -9.30 6.22
CA LYS A 129 -9.63 -8.67 7.40
C LYS A 129 -9.45 -7.16 7.32
N PRO A 130 -10.37 -6.38 7.92
CA PRO A 130 -10.20 -4.94 8.02
C PRO A 130 -8.89 -4.57 8.70
N GLY A 131 -8.25 -3.52 8.17
CA GLY A 131 -6.96 -3.01 8.62
C GLY A 131 -5.84 -3.52 7.73
N ALA A 132 -5.13 -2.59 7.09
CA ALA A 132 -4.02 -2.92 6.23
C ALA A 132 -2.84 -3.49 7.05
N GLU A 133 -2.28 -4.61 6.60
CA GLU A 133 -1.05 -5.16 7.14
C GLU A 133 0.16 -4.29 6.79
N LEU A 134 1.13 -4.22 7.70
CA LEU A 134 2.43 -3.60 7.45
C LEU A 134 3.43 -4.64 6.91
N ILE A 135 3.99 -4.37 5.74
CA ILE A 135 4.84 -5.32 5.01
C ILE A 135 6.30 -4.86 5.12
N LEU A 136 7.16 -5.76 5.61
CA LEU A 136 8.57 -5.51 5.84
C LEU A 136 9.44 -6.41 4.97
N ASN A 137 10.53 -5.84 4.45
CA ASN A 137 11.68 -6.62 4.00
C ASN A 137 12.62 -6.83 5.19
N ILE A 138 12.83 -8.08 5.60
CA ILE A 138 13.66 -8.46 6.75
C ILE A 138 14.99 -9.14 6.33
N GLY A 139 15.38 -8.99 5.07
CA GLY A 139 16.60 -9.56 4.47
C GLY A 139 16.43 -11.02 4.07
N GLU A 140 16.16 -11.90 5.03
CA GLU A 140 15.93 -13.34 4.78
C GLU A 140 14.52 -13.68 4.28
N GLY A 141 13.64 -12.67 4.26
CA GLY A 141 12.25 -12.86 3.90
C GLY A 141 11.43 -11.58 3.94
N ILE A 142 10.12 -11.77 3.77
CA ILE A 142 9.12 -10.76 4.03
C ILE A 142 8.48 -11.05 5.38
N ARG A 143 8.24 -10.01 6.19
CA ARG A 143 7.34 -10.09 7.34
C ARG A 143 6.07 -9.31 7.05
N VAL A 144 4.93 -9.91 7.34
CA VAL A 144 3.62 -9.27 7.31
C VAL A 144 3.15 -9.10 8.75
N ILE A 145 3.00 -7.85 9.21
CA ILE A 145 2.47 -7.52 10.54
C ILE A 145 0.98 -7.25 10.41
N ARG A 146 0.19 -7.98 11.20
CA ARG A 146 -1.27 -7.87 11.32
C ARG A 146 -1.58 -7.16 12.62
N ASP A 147 -1.65 -5.83 12.56
CA ASP A 147 -1.77 -5.02 13.77
C ASP A 147 -3.11 -5.20 14.47
N SER A 148 -4.19 -5.30 13.68
CA SER A 148 -5.54 -5.70 14.14
C SER A 148 -5.56 -6.97 14.99
N GLU A 149 -4.63 -7.90 14.74
CA GLU A 149 -4.50 -9.17 15.47
C GLU A 149 -3.39 -9.16 16.54
N GLY A 150 -2.52 -8.16 16.53
CA GLY A 150 -1.31 -8.15 17.36
C GLY A 150 -0.28 -9.22 16.98
N THR A 151 -0.32 -9.74 15.74
CA THR A 151 0.56 -10.82 15.28
C THR A 151 1.37 -10.45 14.05
N TYR A 152 2.29 -11.32 13.65
CA TYR A 152 2.99 -11.21 12.38
C TYR A 152 3.30 -12.61 11.82
N ARG A 153 3.60 -12.68 10.53
CA ARG A 153 4.04 -13.89 9.85
C ARG A 153 5.24 -13.61 8.96
N ASP A 154 6.19 -14.54 8.96
CA ASP A 154 7.40 -14.47 8.16
C ASP A 154 7.33 -15.44 6.98
N TYR A 155 7.70 -14.92 5.81
CA TYR A 155 7.79 -15.63 4.55
C TYR A 155 9.24 -15.65 4.10
N LYS A 156 9.86 -16.82 4.22
CA LYS A 156 11.25 -17.00 3.82
C LYS A 156 11.40 -16.81 2.32
N MET A 157 12.37 -15.99 1.93
CA MET A 157 12.76 -15.80 0.54
C MET A 157 13.98 -16.67 0.21
N PRO A 158 14.21 -16.98 -1.08
CA PRO A 158 15.43 -17.63 -1.51
C PRO A 158 16.69 -16.86 -1.06
N ASN A 159 17.79 -17.57 -0.84
CA ASN A 159 19.10 -16.99 -0.49
C ASN A 159 19.79 -16.32 -1.71
N VAL A 160 19.05 -15.49 -2.45
CA VAL A 160 19.50 -14.66 -3.58
C VAL A 160 18.87 -13.28 -3.45
N SER A 161 19.26 -12.33 -4.31
CA SER A 161 18.61 -11.02 -4.34
C SER A 161 17.14 -11.17 -4.73
N TRP A 162 16.28 -10.50 -3.96
CA TRP A 162 14.85 -10.45 -4.21
C TRP A 162 14.31 -9.05 -3.90
N ALA A 163 13.16 -8.71 -4.47
CA ALA A 163 12.47 -7.46 -4.18
C ALA A 163 10.95 -7.65 -4.25
N LEU A 164 10.22 -7.06 -3.30
CA LEU A 164 8.78 -6.86 -3.44
C LEU A 164 8.56 -5.91 -4.62
N ALA A 165 7.81 -6.36 -5.62
CA ALA A 165 7.57 -5.59 -6.84
C ALA A 165 6.19 -4.94 -6.84
N LYS A 166 5.15 -5.70 -6.48
CA LYS A 166 3.75 -5.28 -6.49
C LYS A 166 2.96 -5.98 -5.39
N ILE A 167 1.78 -5.45 -5.11
CA ILE A 167 0.76 -6.04 -4.23
C ILE A 167 -0.55 -5.96 -4.99
N ALA A 168 -1.25 -7.09 -5.15
CA ALA A 168 -2.53 -7.18 -5.84
C ALA A 168 -3.21 -8.51 -5.55
N ASP A 169 -4.54 -8.55 -5.58
CA ASP A 169 -5.32 -9.79 -5.69
C ASP A 169 -4.96 -10.52 -7.00
N THR A 170 -4.28 -11.66 -6.87
CA THR A 170 -3.83 -12.49 -8.01
C THR A 170 -4.61 -13.78 -8.19
N ASP A 171 -5.40 -14.18 -7.18
CA ASP A 171 -6.18 -15.41 -7.20
C ASP A 171 -7.70 -15.21 -7.25
N GLY A 172 -8.14 -13.95 -7.28
CA GLY A 172 -9.53 -13.51 -7.35
C GLY A 172 -10.27 -13.67 -6.03
N GLN A 173 -9.54 -13.88 -4.92
CA GLN A 173 -10.09 -13.92 -3.58
C GLN A 173 -9.67 -12.67 -2.79
N PRO A 174 -10.51 -12.21 -1.85
CA PRO A 174 -10.13 -11.11 -0.98
C PRO A 174 -8.81 -11.37 -0.23
N GLY A 175 -8.02 -10.31 -0.09
CA GLY A 175 -6.69 -10.32 0.50
C GLY A 175 -5.60 -10.33 -0.57
N ASP A 176 -4.98 -9.19 -0.81
CA ASP A 176 -3.98 -9.02 -1.85
C ASP A 176 -2.73 -9.90 -1.61
N GLU A 177 -2.22 -10.48 -2.69
CA GLU A 177 -0.94 -11.19 -2.68
C GLU A 177 0.25 -10.25 -2.83
N LEU A 178 1.38 -10.66 -2.25
CA LEU A 178 2.67 -10.00 -2.45
C LEU A 178 3.39 -10.61 -3.64
N ILE A 179 3.68 -9.80 -4.65
CA ILE A 179 4.32 -10.21 -5.89
C ILE A 179 5.81 -9.84 -5.83
N VAL A 180 6.65 -10.86 -5.79
CA VAL A 180 8.08 -10.74 -5.49
C VAL A 180 8.91 -11.20 -6.69
N ASN A 181 9.88 -10.37 -7.08
CA ASN A 181 10.94 -10.78 -7.99
C ASN A 181 12.01 -11.56 -7.22
N GLY A 182 12.10 -12.87 -7.43
CA GLY A 182 13.05 -13.77 -6.79
C GLY A 182 14.26 -14.13 -7.65
N SER A 183 14.70 -13.23 -8.55
CA SER A 183 15.82 -13.39 -9.49
C SER A 183 15.65 -14.45 -10.58
N SER A 184 15.37 -15.71 -10.24
CA SER A 184 15.11 -16.81 -11.20
C SER A 184 13.66 -17.27 -11.22
N ARG A 185 12.84 -16.69 -10.34
CA ARG A 185 11.44 -17.04 -10.13
C ARG A 185 10.64 -15.78 -9.86
N LEU A 186 9.41 -15.74 -10.36
CA LEU A 186 8.37 -14.94 -9.76
C LEU A 186 7.86 -15.68 -8.53
N ILE A 187 7.75 -15.00 -7.40
CA ILE A 187 7.24 -15.57 -6.15
C ILE A 187 5.97 -14.80 -5.78
N ILE A 188 4.90 -15.52 -5.49
CA ILE A 188 3.63 -14.96 -5.03
C ILE A 188 3.42 -15.43 -3.59
N VAL A 189 3.22 -14.49 -2.68
CA VAL A 189 2.95 -14.75 -1.26
C VAL A 189 1.50 -14.43 -0.96
N SER A 190 0.74 -15.44 -0.51
CA SER A 190 -0.64 -15.26 -0.06
C SER A 190 -0.67 -15.28 1.47
N ASP A 191 -0.95 -14.11 2.08
CA ASP A 191 -0.99 -13.98 3.54
C ASP A 191 -2.28 -14.55 4.14
N THR A 192 -3.40 -14.39 3.45
CA THR A 192 -4.66 -15.09 3.73
C THR A 192 -4.44 -16.59 3.92
N ASN A 193 -3.72 -17.23 2.98
CA ASN A 193 -3.53 -18.68 2.98
C ASN A 193 -2.27 -19.16 3.73
N GLY A 194 -1.32 -18.28 4.05
CA GLY A 194 -0.06 -18.69 4.66
C GLY A 194 0.87 -19.44 3.70
N THR A 195 0.77 -19.18 2.40
CA THR A 195 1.51 -19.96 1.38
C THR A 195 2.35 -19.09 0.48
N THR A 196 3.39 -19.69 -0.08
CA THR A 196 4.17 -19.12 -1.19
C THR A 196 4.02 -20.01 -2.42
N ARG A 197 3.90 -19.38 -3.59
CA ARG A 197 3.86 -20.01 -4.90
C ARG A 197 5.00 -19.46 -5.73
N GLU A 198 5.56 -20.28 -6.61
CA GLU A 198 6.69 -19.88 -7.43
C GLU A 198 6.47 -20.26 -8.88
N TYR A 199 6.78 -19.33 -9.77
CA TYR A 199 6.72 -19.51 -11.22
C TYR A 199 8.12 -19.33 -11.79
N ALA A 200 8.56 -20.30 -12.57
CA ALA A 200 9.88 -20.25 -13.18
C ALA A 200 10.00 -19.00 -14.07
N ALA A 201 11.03 -18.19 -13.82
CA ALA A 201 11.44 -17.12 -14.70
C ALA A 201 12.78 -17.42 -15.40
N ASN A 202 13.27 -18.67 -15.28
CA ASN A 202 14.50 -19.20 -15.88
C ASN A 202 15.75 -18.31 -15.67
N SER A 203 16.92 -18.75 -16.14
CA SER A 203 18.11 -17.89 -16.17
C SER A 203 18.05 -16.96 -17.37
N GLY A 204 17.88 -15.66 -17.15
CA GLY A 204 17.80 -14.65 -18.19
C GLY A 204 17.44 -13.27 -17.62
N THR A 205 17.49 -12.23 -18.45
CA THR A 205 16.97 -10.91 -18.07
C THR A 205 15.45 -10.93 -18.22
N TRP A 206 14.75 -10.67 -17.13
CA TRP A 206 13.30 -10.54 -17.09
C TRP A 206 12.89 -9.47 -16.07
N ALA A 207 11.69 -8.95 -16.22
CA ALA A 207 11.12 -7.97 -15.31
C ALA A 207 9.62 -8.21 -15.11
N ILE A 208 9.09 -7.78 -13.97
CA ILE A 208 7.65 -7.67 -13.74
C ILE A 208 7.22 -6.32 -14.32
N ILE A 209 6.27 -6.34 -15.26
CA ILE A 209 5.73 -5.13 -15.89
C ILE A 209 4.54 -4.64 -15.08
N ASP A 210 3.52 -5.50 -14.93
CA ASP A 210 2.30 -5.15 -14.21
C ASP A 210 1.62 -6.37 -13.59
N ALA A 211 0.62 -6.10 -12.76
CA ALA A 211 -0.35 -7.08 -12.28
C ALA A 211 -1.75 -6.53 -12.57
N VAL A 212 -2.45 -7.11 -13.54
CA VAL A 212 -3.76 -6.64 -13.99
C VAL A 212 -4.57 -7.81 -14.58
N ASP A 213 -5.89 -7.74 -14.51
CA ASP A 213 -6.77 -8.68 -15.19
C ASP A 213 -6.60 -8.55 -16.72
N THR A 214 -6.07 -9.60 -17.35
CA THR A 214 -5.83 -9.68 -18.81
C THR A 214 -6.78 -10.65 -19.52
N ASN A 215 -7.51 -11.49 -18.78
CA ASN A 215 -8.36 -12.53 -19.34
C ASN A 215 -9.86 -12.36 -19.03
N GLY A 216 -10.23 -11.35 -18.24
CA GLY A 216 -11.59 -11.03 -17.85
C GLY A 216 -12.13 -11.87 -16.70
N GLN A 217 -11.27 -12.57 -15.95
CA GLN A 217 -11.63 -13.32 -14.76
C GLN A 217 -11.15 -12.58 -13.51
N PRO A 218 -11.84 -12.73 -12.35
CA PRO A 218 -11.33 -12.21 -11.09
C PRO A 218 -9.92 -12.73 -10.78
N GLY A 219 -9.08 -11.84 -10.24
CA GLY A 219 -7.66 -12.09 -9.99
C GLY A 219 -6.80 -11.50 -11.11
N ALA A 220 -5.86 -10.65 -10.75
CA ALA A 220 -4.91 -10.04 -11.67
C ALA A 220 -3.87 -11.06 -12.15
N GLU A 221 -3.61 -11.09 -13.46
CA GLU A 221 -2.44 -11.78 -13.99
C GLU A 221 -1.17 -10.96 -13.81
N VAL A 222 -0.04 -11.64 -13.55
CA VAL A 222 1.27 -10.99 -13.51
C VAL A 222 1.93 -11.05 -14.88
N ILE A 223 2.21 -9.86 -15.44
CA ILE A 223 2.82 -9.71 -16.76
C ILE A 223 4.34 -9.63 -16.59
N LEU A 224 5.03 -10.59 -17.17
CA LEU A 224 6.48 -10.69 -17.18
C LEU A 224 7.04 -10.36 -18.57
N ASN A 225 8.02 -9.48 -18.57
CA ASN A 225 8.87 -9.22 -19.72
C ASN A 225 10.03 -10.22 -19.72
N PHE A 226 10.30 -10.81 -20.87
CA PHE A 226 11.54 -11.53 -21.17
C PHE A 226 12.20 -10.88 -22.40
N VAL A 227 13.37 -11.37 -22.80
CA VAL A 227 14.01 -10.88 -24.03
C VAL A 227 13.23 -11.30 -25.29
N ASP A 228 12.66 -12.51 -25.32
CA ASP A 228 12.06 -13.13 -26.51
C ASP A 228 10.53 -13.33 -26.42
N LYS A 229 9.90 -12.90 -25.33
CA LYS A 229 8.46 -13.12 -25.09
C LYS A 229 7.89 -12.22 -24.00
N VAL A 230 6.58 -12.08 -24.01
CA VAL A 230 5.81 -11.74 -22.81
C VAL A 230 5.32 -13.05 -22.21
N ARG A 231 5.46 -13.21 -20.89
CA ARG A 231 4.83 -14.30 -20.15
C ARG A 231 3.75 -13.73 -19.25
N ILE A 232 2.58 -14.33 -19.29
CA ILE A 232 1.47 -14.02 -18.40
C ILE A 232 1.38 -15.14 -17.39
N VAL A 233 1.36 -14.79 -16.10
CA VAL A 233 1.18 -15.73 -14.99
C VAL A 233 -0.21 -15.54 -14.42
N ASP A 234 -0.98 -16.62 -14.41
CA ASP A 234 -2.33 -16.71 -13.85
C ASP A 234 -2.23 -17.50 -12.55
N ASP A 235 -2.17 -16.80 -11.42
CA ASP A 235 -1.93 -17.43 -10.11
C ASP A 235 -3.14 -18.24 -9.66
N ARG A 236 -4.35 -17.70 -9.88
CA ARG A 236 -5.64 -18.38 -9.70
C ARG A 236 -5.63 -19.77 -10.31
N SER A 237 -5.26 -19.89 -11.58
CA SER A 237 -5.24 -21.16 -12.30
C SER A 237 -3.90 -21.91 -12.19
N ARG A 238 -2.89 -21.33 -11.51
CA ARG A 238 -1.52 -21.84 -11.40
C ARG A 238 -0.88 -22.14 -12.76
N SER A 239 -1.11 -21.28 -13.74
CA SER A 239 -0.63 -21.50 -15.10
C SER A 239 0.18 -20.32 -15.63
N THR A 240 0.92 -20.57 -16.71
CA THR A 240 1.65 -19.53 -17.42
C THR A 240 1.41 -19.64 -18.91
N ARG A 241 1.32 -18.50 -19.59
CA ARG A 241 1.14 -18.41 -21.05
C ARG A 241 2.27 -17.56 -21.64
N ASP A 242 2.87 -18.02 -22.72
CA ASP A 242 4.00 -17.36 -23.37
C ASP A 242 3.60 -16.82 -24.75
N TYR A 243 3.76 -15.51 -24.94
CA TYR A 243 3.55 -14.82 -26.21
C TYR A 243 4.89 -14.45 -26.81
N LYS A 244 5.31 -15.20 -27.83
CA LYS A 244 6.62 -15.05 -28.45
C LYS A 244 6.74 -13.75 -29.23
N MET A 245 7.88 -13.09 -29.05
CA MET A 245 8.30 -11.93 -29.82
C MET A 245 9.31 -12.38 -30.88
N ASN A 246 9.08 -12.00 -32.13
CA ASN A 246 9.99 -12.32 -33.25
C ASN A 246 11.15 -11.30 -33.34
N SER A 247 11.37 -10.52 -32.30
CA SER A 247 12.38 -9.47 -32.18
C SER A 247 12.88 -9.45 -30.73
N TYR A 248 14.13 -9.08 -30.52
CA TYR A 248 14.73 -8.86 -29.19
C TYR A 248 14.63 -7.41 -28.72
N ALA A 249 14.16 -6.51 -29.60
CA ALA A 249 13.99 -5.11 -29.30
C ALA A 249 12.50 -4.78 -29.39
N TRP A 250 11.83 -4.82 -28.25
CA TRP A 250 10.42 -4.49 -28.11
C TRP A 250 10.15 -3.93 -26.72
N LYS A 251 8.99 -3.27 -26.54
CA LYS A 251 8.53 -2.78 -25.25
C LYS A 251 7.01 -2.86 -25.14
N VAL A 252 6.50 -3.15 -23.94
CA VAL A 252 5.10 -2.88 -23.60
C VAL A 252 4.93 -1.36 -23.59
N THR A 253 3.95 -0.85 -24.32
CA THR A 253 3.64 0.59 -24.37
C THR A 253 2.47 0.94 -23.48
N GLU A 254 1.46 0.07 -23.43
CA GLU A 254 0.22 0.31 -22.71
C GLU A 254 -0.46 -1.02 -22.39
N ILE A 255 -1.20 -1.06 -21.29
CA ILE A 255 -2.07 -2.18 -20.93
C ILE A 255 -3.45 -1.57 -20.70
N VAL A 256 -4.40 -1.90 -21.56
CA VAL A 256 -5.70 -1.22 -21.62
C VAL A 256 -6.76 -2.12 -22.22
N ASN A 257 -7.97 -2.03 -21.70
CA ASN A 257 -9.14 -2.62 -22.33
C ASN A 257 -9.53 -1.78 -23.55
N MET A 258 -9.24 -2.29 -24.76
CA MET A 258 -9.48 -1.57 -26.01
C MET A 258 -10.73 -2.03 -26.75
N ASP A 259 -11.31 -3.18 -26.38
CA ASP A 259 -12.47 -3.77 -27.07
C ASP A 259 -13.77 -3.74 -26.26
N GLY A 260 -13.72 -3.24 -25.02
CA GLY A 260 -14.86 -3.11 -24.11
C GLY A 260 -15.28 -4.42 -23.45
N GLN A 261 -14.56 -5.52 -23.66
CA GLN A 261 -14.79 -6.80 -22.98
C GLN A 261 -13.89 -6.91 -21.74
N PRO A 262 -14.28 -7.63 -20.68
CA PRO A 262 -13.43 -7.83 -19.52
C PRO A 262 -12.06 -8.44 -19.87
N GLY A 263 -11.01 -7.98 -19.19
CA GLY A 263 -9.60 -8.30 -19.48
C GLY A 263 -8.94 -7.21 -20.33
N ALA A 264 -7.80 -6.70 -19.87
CA ALA A 264 -7.02 -5.69 -20.59
C ALA A 264 -6.10 -6.32 -21.64
N GLU A 265 -6.05 -5.72 -22.82
CA GLU A 265 -5.06 -6.05 -23.84
C GLU A 265 -3.69 -5.43 -23.54
N ILE A 266 -2.62 -6.10 -23.97
CA ILE A 266 -1.25 -5.60 -23.81
C ILE A 266 -0.74 -5.12 -25.17
N ILE A 267 -0.49 -3.83 -25.28
CA ILE A 267 0.00 -3.18 -26.49
C ILE A 267 1.53 -3.16 -26.46
N ILE A 268 2.13 -3.64 -27.55
CA ILE A 268 3.58 -3.83 -27.68
C ILE A 268 4.07 -3.11 -28.93
N ASN A 269 5.19 -2.41 -28.81
CA ASN A 269 5.96 -1.92 -29.95
C ASN A 269 7.19 -2.82 -30.15
N ASP A 270 7.30 -3.50 -31.29
CA ASP A 270 8.45 -4.37 -31.62
C ASP A 270 9.54 -3.68 -32.47
N ASN A 271 9.53 -2.34 -32.49
CA ASN A 271 10.29 -1.42 -33.33
C ASN A 271 9.95 -1.46 -34.83
N THR A 272 9.17 -2.43 -35.30
CA THR A 272 8.72 -2.50 -36.70
C THR A 272 7.22 -2.22 -36.85
N LYS A 273 6.44 -2.53 -35.81
CA LYS A 273 4.99 -2.39 -35.77
C LYS A 273 4.45 -2.46 -34.34
N MET A 274 3.19 -2.08 -34.20
CA MET A 274 2.42 -2.32 -32.99
C MET A 274 1.78 -3.71 -33.05
N ARG A 275 1.82 -4.42 -31.93
CA ARG A 275 1.15 -5.70 -31.72
C ARG A 275 0.28 -5.62 -30.48
N VAL A 276 -0.75 -6.46 -30.45
CA VAL A 276 -1.65 -6.61 -29.32
C VAL A 276 -1.59 -8.06 -28.86
N ILE A 277 -1.35 -8.27 -27.56
CA ILE A 277 -1.66 -9.55 -26.90
C ILE A 277 -3.07 -9.43 -26.35
N ASN A 278 -3.93 -10.35 -26.76
CA ASN A 278 -5.23 -10.57 -26.14
C ASN A 278 -5.13 -11.90 -25.37
N ASP A 279 -4.92 -11.82 -24.05
CA ASP A 279 -4.69 -13.00 -23.21
C ASP A 279 -5.95 -13.85 -23.08
N ARG A 280 -7.11 -13.20 -22.97
CA ARG A 280 -8.43 -13.85 -22.98
C ARG A 280 -8.58 -14.83 -24.16
N ALA A 281 -8.16 -14.42 -25.35
CA ALA A 281 -8.22 -15.24 -26.56
C ALA A 281 -6.97 -16.12 -26.76
N GLY A 282 -5.90 -15.93 -26.00
CA GLY A 282 -4.63 -16.62 -26.19
C GLY A 282 -3.92 -16.24 -27.50
N THR A 283 -4.07 -15.00 -27.96
CA THR A 283 -3.56 -14.58 -29.29
C THR A 283 -2.64 -13.36 -29.23
N ILE A 284 -1.80 -13.25 -30.26
CA ILE A 284 -1.04 -12.04 -30.57
C ILE A 284 -1.28 -11.66 -32.04
N TYR A 285 -1.64 -10.42 -32.31
CA TYR A 285 -1.90 -9.93 -33.66
C TYR A 285 -1.33 -8.52 -33.87
N ASN A 286 -1.22 -8.08 -35.13
CA ASN A 286 -0.77 -6.73 -35.44
C ASN A 286 -1.95 -5.77 -35.28
N MET A 287 -1.70 -4.59 -34.72
CA MET A 287 -2.67 -3.49 -34.73
C MET A 287 -2.80 -2.88 -36.12
#